data_AF-A0A4Y2PD66-F1
#
_entry.id   AF-A0A4Y2PD66-F1
#
_cell.length_a   1.000
_cell.length_b   1.000
_cell.length_c   1.000
_cell.angle_alpha   90.00
_cell.angle_beta   90.00
_cell.angle_gamma   90.00
#
_symmetry.space_group_name_H-M   'P 1'
#
loop_
_entity.id
_entity.type
_entity.pdbx_description
1 polymer ?
#
loop_
_entity_poly.entity_id
_entity_poly.type
_entity_poly.pdbx_seq_one_letter_code
_entity_poly.pdbx_strand_id
1 'polypeptide(L)'
;MLTSPGLAWQAALKMTDVKLDLFTDINMHLFIEKGIRGGVSMISHRHSEANHPQCPNYDSSKANKYITYLDENNLLVGPCLNHCL
;
A
#
# COMPACT_ATOMS: atom_id res chain seq x y z
N MET A 1 -22.55 3.37 -16.87
CA MET A 1 -22.50 3.86 -15.48
C MET A 1 -21.06 4.28 -15.21
N LEU A 2 -20.79 5.57 -14.99
CA LEU A 2 -19.43 6.07 -14.80
C LEU A 2 -19.14 6.10 -13.28
N THR A 3 -18.27 5.21 -12.81
CA THR A 3 -17.75 5.23 -11.43
C THR A 3 -16.29 5.64 -11.48
N SER A 4 -15.78 6.23 -10.39
CA SER A 4 -14.38 6.67 -10.32
C SER A 4 -13.37 5.56 -10.68
N PRO A 5 -13.54 4.29 -10.24
CA PRO A 5 -12.66 3.20 -10.65
C PRO A 5 -12.75 2.88 -12.15
N GLY A 6 -13.95 2.91 -12.72
CA GLY A 6 -14.14 2.67 -14.16
C GLY A 6 -13.47 3.74 -15.02
N LEU A 7 -13.54 5.00 -14.60
CA LEU A 7 -12.85 6.12 -15.27
C LEU A 7 -11.33 5.99 -15.16
N ALA A 8 -10.81 5.68 -13.97
CA ALA A 8 -9.37 5.51 -13.75
C ALA A 8 -8.79 4.36 -14.61
N TRP A 9 -9.51 3.23 -14.69
CA TRP A 9 -9.13 2.10 -15.52
C TRP A 9 -9.07 2.45 -17.02
N GLN A 10 -10.09 3.14 -17.54
CA GLN A 10 -10.12 3.58 -18.93
C GLN A 10 -8.99 4.57 -19.25
N ALA A 11 -8.68 5.49 -18.33
CA ALA A 11 -7.56 6.42 -18.48
C ALA A 11 -6.22 5.68 -18.49
N ALA A 12 -6.01 4.70 -17.60
CA ALA A 12 -4.79 3.89 -17.56
C ALA A 12 -4.55 3.11 -18.86
N LEU A 13 -5.59 2.46 -19.41
CA LEU A 13 -5.51 1.78 -20.71
C LEU A 13 -5.17 2.74 -21.85
N LYS A 14 -5.77 3.93 -21.85
CA LYS A 14 -5.49 4.95 -22.86
C LYS A 14 -4.06 5.50 -22.76
N MET A 15 -3.51 5.66 -21.55
CA MET A 15 -2.16 6.19 -21.33
C MET A 15 -1.07 5.18 -21.69
N THR A 16 -1.33 3.89 -21.49
CA THR A 16 -0.35 2.81 -21.71
C THR A 16 -0.45 2.17 -23.10
N ASP A 17 -1.56 2.38 -23.81
CA ASP A 17 -1.88 1.75 -25.11
C ASP A 17 -1.84 0.22 -25.10
N VAL A 18 -1.96 -0.38 -23.91
CA VAL A 18 -1.97 -1.83 -23.72
C VAL A 18 -3.28 -2.41 -24.25
N LYS A 19 -3.17 -3.48 -25.04
CA LYS A 19 -4.31 -4.29 -25.49
C LYS A 19 -4.42 -5.53 -24.61
N LEU A 20 -5.56 -5.68 -23.94
CA LEU A 20 -5.83 -6.82 -23.07
C LEU A 20 -6.42 -7.97 -23.88
N ASP A 21 -5.87 -9.16 -23.68
CA ASP A 21 -6.45 -10.39 -24.20
C ASP A 21 -7.57 -10.88 -23.28
N LEU A 22 -8.59 -11.49 -23.89
CA LEU A 22 -9.71 -12.06 -23.16
C LEU A 22 -9.30 -13.43 -22.58
N PHE A 23 -9.49 -13.63 -21.28
CA PHE A 23 -9.30 -14.94 -20.66
C PHE A 23 -10.38 -15.91 -21.11
N THR A 24 -9.96 -17.01 -21.74
CA THR A 24 -10.83 -18.10 -22.20
C THR A 24 -10.72 -19.36 -21.34
N ASP A 25 -9.63 -19.50 -20.57
CA ASP A 25 -9.39 -20.62 -19.65
C ASP A 25 -9.70 -20.23 -18.20
N ILE A 26 -10.52 -21.04 -17.53
CA ILE A 26 -10.86 -20.90 -16.12
C ILE A 26 -9.64 -21.03 -15.20
N ASN A 27 -8.62 -21.80 -15.59
CA ASN A 27 -7.41 -21.96 -14.78
C ASN A 27 -6.61 -20.66 -14.71
N MET A 28 -6.56 -19.89 -15.81
CA MET A 28 -5.91 -18.57 -15.83
C MET A 28 -6.61 -17.59 -14.89
N HIS A 29 -7.95 -17.59 -14.91
CA HIS A 29 -8.75 -16.77 -14.01
C HIS A 29 -8.48 -17.12 -12.54
N LEU A 30 -8.56 -18.41 -12.20
CA LEU A 30 -8.31 -18.89 -10.84
C LEU A 30 -6.88 -18.64 -10.37
N PHE A 31 -5.90 -18.68 -11.28
CA PHE A 31 -4.51 -18.35 -10.97
C PHE A 31 -4.37 -16.90 -10.53
N ILE A 32 -4.97 -15.97 -11.27
CA ILE A 32 -4.93 -14.53 -10.94
C ILE A 32 -5.67 -14.27 -9.64
N GLU A 33 -6.89 -14.79 -9.48
CA GLU A 33 -7.67 -14.61 -8.26
C GLU A 33 -6.94 -15.13 -7.02
N LYS A 34 -6.30 -16.31 -7.11
CA LYS A 34 -5.51 -16.86 -6.01
C LYS A 34 -4.30 -16.00 -5.65
N GLY A 35 -3.76 -15.25 -6.62
CA GLY A 35 -2.62 -14.35 -6.45
C GLY A 35 -2.96 -12.99 -5.85
N ILE A 36 -4.22 -12.53 -5.95
CA ILE A 36 -4.63 -11.21 -5.43
C ILE A 36 -4.51 -11.20 -3.89
N ARG A 37 -3.81 -10.20 -3.36
CA ARG A 37 -3.71 -9.89 -1.93
C ARG A 37 -3.95 -8.40 -1.71
N GLY A 38 -4.50 -8.07 -0.55
CA GLY A 38 -4.72 -6.68 -0.15
C GLY A 38 -3.45 -6.04 0.43
N GLY A 39 -3.61 -4.86 1.03
CA GLY A 39 -2.53 -4.20 1.77
C GLY A 39 -2.03 -5.04 2.95
N VAL A 40 -0.76 -4.86 3.28
CA VAL A 40 -0.14 -5.51 4.44
C VAL A 40 -0.43 -4.69 5.69
N SER A 41 -0.93 -5.35 6.74
CA SER A 41 -1.09 -4.75 8.07
C SER A 41 -0.39 -5.65 9.09
N MET A 42 0.58 -5.10 9.81
CA MET A 42 1.46 -5.85 10.69
C MET A 42 1.79 -5.07 11.96
N ILE A 43 1.75 -5.77 13.10
CA ILE A 43 2.18 -5.25 14.40
C ILE A 43 3.41 -6.07 14.81
N SER A 44 4.59 -5.46 14.70
CA SER A 44 5.87 -6.10 15.08
C SER A 44 6.08 -6.12 16.59
N HIS A 45 5.57 -5.10 17.29
CA HIS A 45 5.67 -4.97 18.73
C HIS A 45 4.37 -4.40 19.30
N ARG A 46 3.76 -5.11 20.24
CA ARG A 46 2.41 -4.78 20.76
C ARG A 46 2.36 -3.43 21.49
N HIS A 47 3.43 -3.04 22.17
CA HIS A 47 3.46 -1.81 22.96
C HIS A 47 4.84 -1.17 22.95
N SER A 48 4.93 0.07 22.50
CA SER A 48 6.15 0.86 22.54
C SER A 48 5.82 2.25 23.05
N GLU A 49 6.54 2.70 24.08
CA GLU A 49 6.43 4.06 24.62
C GLU A 49 7.70 4.85 24.26
N ALA A 50 7.55 6.13 23.93
CA ALA A 50 8.67 7.03 23.66
C ALA A 50 9.21 7.61 24.97
N ASN A 51 10.52 7.81 25.05
CA ASN A 51 11.18 8.48 26.17
C ASN A 51 11.96 9.68 25.62
N HIS A 52 11.35 10.86 25.65
CA HIS A 52 11.96 12.09 25.14
C HIS A 52 11.65 13.26 26.10
N PRO A 53 12.55 14.24 26.30
CA PRO A 53 12.32 15.37 27.21
C PRO A 53 11.04 16.19 26.97
N GLN A 54 10.46 16.09 25.77
CA GLN A 54 9.20 16.76 25.43
C GLN A 54 7.95 15.91 25.77
N CYS A 55 8.13 14.67 26.21
CA CYS A 55 7.03 13.79 26.60
C CYS A 55 6.66 14.03 28.08
N PRO A 56 5.36 13.99 28.44
CA PRO A 56 4.91 14.20 29.82
C PRO A 56 5.52 13.25 30.86
N ASN A 57 5.82 12.01 30.46
CA ASN A 57 6.32 10.94 31.33
C ASN A 57 7.84 10.70 31.17
N TYR A 58 8.60 11.74 30.80
CA TYR A 58 10.04 11.60 30.58
C TYR A 58 10.79 11.14 31.84
N ASP A 59 11.66 10.16 31.66
CA ASP A 59 12.52 9.63 32.72
C ASP A 59 13.99 9.79 32.32
N SER A 60 14.70 10.70 33.00
CA SER A 60 16.11 10.99 32.74
C SER A 60 17.05 9.86 33.12
N SER A 61 16.58 8.86 33.88
CA SER A 61 17.37 7.66 34.19
C SER A 61 17.38 6.64 33.05
N LYS A 62 16.46 6.77 32.08
CA LYS A 62 16.33 5.89 30.92
C LYS A 62 16.91 6.53 29.66
N ALA A 63 17.36 5.69 28.73
CA ALA A 63 17.83 6.16 27.43
C ALA A 63 16.70 6.83 26.63
N ASN A 64 17.05 7.82 25.81
CA ASN A 64 16.08 8.45 24.92
C ASN A 64 15.56 7.44 23.88
N LYS A 65 14.26 7.44 23.65
CA LYS A 65 13.57 6.55 22.71
C LYS A 65 12.55 7.31 21.89
N TYR A 66 12.63 7.15 20.58
CA TYR A 66 11.76 7.80 19.60
C TYR A 66 10.86 6.77 18.92
N ILE A 67 9.65 7.18 18.57
CA ILE A 67 8.72 6.41 17.75
C ILE A 67 8.53 7.15 16.45
N THR A 68 8.79 6.49 15.33
CA THR A 68 8.66 7.07 13.99
C THR A 68 7.39 6.57 13.34
N TYR A 69 6.63 7.48 12.76
CA TYR A 69 5.50 7.17 11.87
C TYR A 69 5.85 7.65 10.46
N LEU A 70 5.80 6.73 9.50
CA LEU A 70 6.03 7.01 8.09
C LEU A 70 4.77 6.67 7.32
N ASP A 71 4.37 7.57 6.43
CA ASP A 71 3.22 7.39 5.54
C ASP A 71 3.65 7.74 4.12
N GLU A 72 3.38 6.82 3.19
CA GLU A 72 3.71 7.01 1.77
C GLU A 72 2.54 7.66 1.04
N ASN A 73 2.77 8.87 0.55
CA ASN A 73 1.81 9.58 -0.28
C ASN A 73 1.55 8.80 -1.57
N ASN A 74 0.29 8.42 -1.79
CA ASN A 74 -0.16 7.78 -3.03
C ASN A 74 0.52 6.42 -3.34
N LEU A 75 0.83 5.62 -2.30
CA LEU A 75 1.53 4.32 -2.40
C LEU A 75 1.07 3.45 -3.58
N LEU A 76 -0.24 3.28 -3.77
CA LEU A 76 -0.78 2.38 -4.80
C LEU A 76 -0.57 2.88 -6.23
N VAL A 77 -0.78 4.18 -6.50
CA VAL A 77 -0.75 4.70 -7.88
C VAL A 77 0.63 5.26 -8.24
N GLY A 78 1.35 5.81 -7.28
CA GLY A 78 2.69 6.38 -7.52
C GLY A 78 3.73 5.28 -7.65
N PRO A 79 4.41 4.90 -6.56
CA PRO A 79 5.53 3.98 -6.62
C PRO A 79 5.14 2.60 -7.18
N CYS A 80 4.03 2.01 -6.75
CA CYS A 80 3.69 0.65 -7.19
C CYS A 80 3.40 0.55 -8.70
N LEU A 81 2.54 1.41 -9.25
CA LEU A 81 2.22 1.36 -10.69
C LEU A 81 3.37 1.84 -11.57
N ASN A 82 4.10 2.91 -11.20
CA ASN A 82 5.20 3.43 -12.02
C ASN A 82 6.43 2.52 -12.07
N HIS A 83 6.57 1.58 -11.12
CA HIS A 83 7.63 0.57 -11.17
C HIS A 83 7.22 -0.72 -11.89
N CYS A 84 5.92 -0.95 -12.09
CA CYS A 84 5.40 -2.16 -12.74
C CYS A 84 5.03 -1.95 -14.22
N LEU A 85 4.72 -0.72 -14.62
CA LEU A 85 4.46 -0.29 -15.99
C LEU A 85 5.70 0.37 -16.59
#